data_AF-A0A0G2I5V6-F1
#
_entry.id   AF-A0A0G2I5V6-F1
#
_cell.length_a   1.000
_cell.length_b   1.000
_cell.length_c   1.000
_cell.angle_alpha   90.00
_cell.angle_beta   90.00
_cell.angle_gamma   90.00
#
_symmetry.space_group_name_H-M   'P 1'
#
loop_
_entity.id
_entity.type
_entity.pdbx_description
1 polymer ?
#
loop_
_entity_poly.entity_id
_entity_poly.type
_entity_poly.pdbx_seq_one_letter_code
_entity_poly.pdbx_strand_id
1 'polypeptide(L)'
;MGGAATCLLSGDQTRRTEDIDFVIHVDHRMITADRLTTQLLTFFPSDFEGVSKFGHTIPAYKLRRPGGPVQLVELEVFDYRSWPQRPQYNIQVATRKTLSINGRVVKLFGPEWILREKILSQYQRQGGTKEETDIRDIMNMIPLAVPGRPELDFNQSQELQTALANLVQKRPALAQALKAKVKCSTIFQN
;
A
#
# COMPACT_ATOMS: atom_id res chain seq x y z
N MET A 1 -1.71 3.07 2.25
CA MET A 1 -1.11 1.89 1.60
C MET A 1 -0.10 2.39 0.58
N GLY A 2 0.27 1.59 -0.42
CA GLY A 2 1.00 2.07 -1.59
C GLY A 2 2.32 2.77 -1.26
N GLY A 3 2.69 3.74 -2.08
CA GLY A 3 3.96 4.45 -1.96
C GLY A 3 4.11 5.20 -0.65
N ALA A 4 3.03 5.85 -0.17
CA ALA A 4 3.05 6.63 1.06
C ALA A 4 3.35 5.75 2.29
N ALA A 5 2.70 4.58 2.40
CA ALA A 5 2.96 3.67 3.51
C ALA A 5 4.38 3.09 3.46
N THR A 6 4.87 2.75 2.26
CA THR A 6 6.27 2.33 2.11
C THR A 6 7.22 3.42 2.54
N CYS A 7 7.05 4.68 2.12
CA CYS A 7 7.95 5.78 2.49
C CYS A 7 7.93 6.04 4.01
N LEU A 8 6.77 5.97 4.65
CA LEU A 8 6.64 6.16 6.11
C LEU A 8 7.29 5.05 6.93
N LEU A 9 7.35 3.82 6.39
CA LEU A 9 7.97 2.67 7.05
C LEU A 9 9.44 2.48 6.66
N SER A 10 9.82 2.99 5.49
CA SER A 10 11.17 2.95 4.96
C SER A 10 12.07 3.87 5.79
N GLY A 11 13.10 3.32 6.43
CA GLY A 11 14.16 4.14 7.03
C GLY A 11 15.01 4.89 5.98
N ASP A 12 14.86 4.57 4.70
CA ASP A 12 15.52 5.24 3.57
C ASP A 12 14.78 6.52 3.17
N GLN A 13 15.40 7.68 3.44
CA GLN A 13 14.88 9.01 3.13
C GLN A 13 14.86 9.34 1.63
N THR A 14 15.59 8.57 0.80
CA THR A 14 15.59 8.76 -0.66
C THR A 14 14.35 8.14 -1.31
N ARG A 15 13.67 7.22 -0.62
CA ARG A 15 12.40 6.65 -1.08
C ARG A 15 11.27 7.67 -0.86
N ARG A 16 10.75 8.21 -1.97
CA ARG A 16 9.69 9.24 -1.99
C ARG A 16 8.53 8.80 -2.89
N THR A 17 7.37 9.43 -2.70
CA THR A 17 6.14 9.20 -3.48
C THR A 17 5.46 10.53 -3.77
N GLU A 18 4.65 10.58 -4.81
CA GLU A 18 3.94 11.76 -5.31
C GLU A 18 2.51 11.90 -4.78
N ASP A 19 1.88 10.79 -4.44
CA ASP A 19 0.46 10.66 -4.09
C ASP A 19 0.27 9.83 -2.79
N ILE A 20 -0.99 9.79 -2.33
CA ILE A 20 -1.37 9.02 -1.14
C ILE A 20 -2.51 8.06 -1.48
N ASP A 21 -2.21 6.77 -1.45
CA ASP A 21 -3.20 5.71 -1.52
C ASP A 21 -3.74 5.35 -0.14
N PHE A 22 -5.06 5.25 0.03
CA PHE A 22 -5.63 4.68 1.26
C PHE A 22 -6.98 3.99 1.04
N VAL A 23 -7.28 3.08 1.96
CA VAL A 23 -8.57 2.38 2.01
C VAL A 23 -9.38 2.94 3.17
N ILE A 24 -10.67 3.18 2.95
CA ILE A 24 -11.63 3.53 3.99
C ILE A 24 -12.61 2.40 4.28
N HIS A 25 -13.18 2.42 5.49
CA HIS A 25 -14.27 1.54 5.85
C HIS A 25 -15.61 2.23 5.58
N VAL A 26 -16.45 1.61 4.75
CA VAL A 26 -17.82 2.06 4.51
C VAL A 26 -18.72 1.43 5.56
N ASP A 27 -19.27 2.25 6.43
CA ASP A 27 -20.24 1.83 7.45
C ASP A 27 -21.69 2.22 7.05
N HIS A 28 -22.60 2.23 8.03
CA HIS A 28 -24.00 2.59 7.86
C HIS A 28 -24.22 3.98 7.25
N ARG A 29 -23.25 4.90 7.33
CA ARG A 29 -23.35 6.24 6.74
C ARG A 29 -23.18 6.23 5.22
N MET A 30 -22.74 5.11 4.65
CA MET A 30 -22.57 4.94 3.20
C MET A 30 -21.61 5.97 2.60
N ILE A 31 -20.51 6.25 3.30
CA ILE A 31 -19.40 7.09 2.80
C ILE A 31 -18.44 6.17 2.06
N THR A 32 -18.70 5.95 0.77
CA THR A 32 -17.81 5.24 -0.16
C THR A 32 -16.59 6.08 -0.51
N ALA A 33 -15.59 5.48 -1.16
CA ALA A 33 -14.42 6.22 -1.64
C ALA A 33 -14.81 7.43 -2.52
N ASP A 34 -15.77 7.23 -3.43
CA ASP A 34 -16.30 8.29 -4.30
C ASP A 34 -17.04 9.38 -3.49
N ARG A 35 -17.91 8.97 -2.56
CA ARG A 35 -18.64 9.94 -1.71
C ARG A 35 -17.71 10.72 -0.78
N LEU A 36 -16.58 10.13 -0.37
CA LEU A 36 -15.58 10.82 0.44
C LEU A 36 -15.02 12.03 -0.30
N THR A 37 -14.79 11.94 -1.62
CA THR A 37 -14.34 13.08 -2.43
C THR A 37 -15.24 14.28 -2.23
N THR A 38 -16.54 14.11 -2.47
CA THR A 38 -17.53 15.19 -2.29
C THR A 38 -17.54 15.74 -0.87
N GLN A 39 -17.41 14.88 0.15
CA GLN A 39 -17.36 15.34 1.55
C GLN A 39 -16.11 16.15 1.87
N LEU A 40 -14.93 15.72 1.41
CA LEU A 40 -13.69 16.46 1.63
C LEU A 40 -13.76 17.86 0.99
N LEU A 41 -14.26 17.95 -0.24
CA LEU A 41 -14.41 19.22 -0.95
C LEU A 41 -15.45 20.15 -0.29
N THR A 42 -16.53 19.58 0.25
CA THR A 42 -17.61 20.36 0.87
C THR A 42 -17.24 20.84 2.27
N PHE A 43 -16.70 19.96 3.11
CA PHE A 43 -16.47 20.26 4.53
C PHE A 43 -15.08 20.86 4.81
N PHE A 44 -14.11 20.62 3.93
CA PHE A 44 -12.72 21.08 4.11
C PHE A 44 -12.19 21.80 2.84
N PRO A 45 -12.90 22.80 2.29
CA PRO A 45 -12.55 23.44 1.01
C PRO A 45 -11.21 24.19 1.04
N SER A 46 -10.75 24.60 2.23
CA SER A 46 -9.44 25.24 2.42
C SER A 46 -8.27 24.27 2.32
N ASP A 47 -8.52 22.98 2.52
CA ASP A 47 -7.50 21.92 2.57
C ASP A 47 -7.56 21.00 1.35
N PHE A 48 -8.69 20.91 0.65
CA PHE A 48 -8.85 20.00 -0.48
C PHE A 48 -9.35 20.68 -1.75
N GLU A 49 -8.98 20.12 -2.89
CA GLU A 49 -9.44 20.49 -4.23
C GLU A 49 -9.78 19.25 -5.05
N GLY A 50 -10.69 19.38 -6.01
CA GLY A 50 -11.01 18.31 -6.94
C GLY A 50 -10.03 18.32 -8.11
N VAL A 51 -9.45 17.16 -8.42
CA VAL A 51 -8.62 16.96 -9.63
C VAL A 51 -9.35 15.98 -10.55
N SER A 52 -9.54 16.37 -11.81
CA SER A 52 -10.15 15.48 -12.81
C SER A 52 -9.08 14.59 -13.44
N LYS A 53 -9.19 13.29 -13.22
CA LYS A 53 -8.28 12.26 -13.76
C LYS A 53 -9.14 11.24 -14.51
N PHE A 54 -8.90 11.10 -15.82
CA PHE A 54 -9.65 10.19 -16.70
C PHE A 54 -11.18 10.33 -16.63
N GLY A 55 -11.69 11.56 -16.46
CA GLY A 55 -13.13 11.82 -16.38
C GLY A 55 -13.74 11.59 -14.99
N HIS A 56 -12.93 11.25 -13.98
CA HIS A 56 -13.36 11.11 -12.59
C HIS A 56 -12.70 12.17 -11.71
N THR A 57 -13.48 12.80 -10.83
CA THR A 57 -12.94 13.75 -9.85
C THR A 57 -12.44 12.99 -8.63
N ILE A 58 -11.17 13.16 -8.29
CA ILE A 58 -10.55 12.67 -7.06
C ILE A 58 -10.19 13.84 -6.15
N PRO A 59 -10.09 13.66 -4.83
CA PRO A 59 -9.66 14.71 -3.94
C PRO A 59 -8.14 14.85 -3.99
N ALA A 60 -7.64 16.07 -3.89
CA ALA A 60 -6.23 16.37 -3.69
C ALA A 60 -6.06 17.29 -2.49
N TYR A 61 -5.07 17.00 -1.63
CA TYR A 61 -4.71 17.85 -0.50
C TYR A 61 -3.88 19.04 -0.98
N LYS A 62 -4.19 20.24 -0.45
CA LYS A 62 -3.50 21.50 -0.71
C LYS A 62 -2.28 21.64 0.20
N LEU A 63 -1.16 21.06 -0.20
CA LEU A 63 0.11 21.20 0.52
C LEU A 63 0.66 22.63 0.37
N ARG A 64 0.67 23.37 1.49
CA ARG A 64 1.24 24.73 1.56
C ARG A 64 2.74 24.66 1.76
N ARG A 65 3.51 25.10 0.77
CA ARG A 65 4.97 25.20 0.86
C ARG A 65 5.38 26.52 1.53
N PRO A 66 6.44 26.56 2.36
CA PRO A 66 6.93 27.81 2.93
C PRO A 66 7.26 28.84 1.84
N GLY A 67 6.56 29.98 1.83
CA GLY A 67 6.75 31.05 0.85
C GLY A 67 6.44 30.68 -0.61
N GLY A 68 5.85 29.50 -0.86
CA GLY A 68 5.65 28.95 -2.21
C GLY A 68 4.19 28.74 -2.57
N PRO A 69 3.91 28.38 -3.83
CA PRO A 69 2.56 28.04 -4.26
C PRO A 69 2.05 26.78 -3.56
N VAL A 70 0.73 26.65 -3.51
CA VAL A 70 0.06 25.41 -3.12
C VAL A 70 0.43 24.31 -4.11
N GLN A 71 0.88 23.17 -3.59
CA GLN A 71 1.05 21.95 -4.36
C GLN A 71 -0.12 21.01 -4.07
N LEU A 72 -0.77 20.50 -5.11
CA LEU A 72 -1.80 19.47 -4.97
C LEU A 72 -1.12 18.09 -4.79
N VAL A 73 -1.56 17.36 -3.77
CA VAL A 73 -1.18 15.97 -3.50
C VAL A 73 -2.41 15.11 -3.68
N GLU A 74 -2.45 14.33 -4.76
CA GLU A 74 -3.59 13.48 -5.10
C GLU A 74 -3.83 12.41 -4.04
N LEU A 75 -5.11 12.14 -3.77
CA LEU A 75 -5.57 11.09 -2.88
C LEU A 75 -6.27 9.99 -3.67
N GLU A 76 -5.63 8.84 -3.79
CA GLU A 76 -6.24 7.65 -4.38
C GLU A 76 -6.98 6.87 -3.28
N VAL A 77 -8.31 7.04 -3.26
CA VAL A 77 -9.18 6.48 -2.21
C VAL A 77 -9.84 5.19 -2.70
N PHE A 78 -9.80 4.16 -1.87
CA PHE A 78 -10.41 2.86 -2.14
C PHE A 78 -11.32 2.43 -0.99
N ASP A 79 -12.25 1.53 -1.27
CA ASP A 79 -13.03 0.87 -0.23
C ASP A 79 -13.37 -0.58 -0.64
N TYR A 80 -13.51 -1.46 0.35
CA TYR A 80 -13.74 -2.88 0.10
C TYR A 80 -15.10 -3.18 -0.54
N ARG A 81 -16.12 -2.35 -0.27
CA ARG A 81 -17.47 -2.55 -0.82
C ARG A 81 -17.49 -2.38 -2.33
N SER A 82 -16.73 -1.42 -2.84
CA SER A 82 -16.57 -1.15 -4.27
C SER A 82 -15.61 -2.14 -4.94
N TRP A 83 -14.73 -2.79 -4.17
CA TRP A 83 -13.71 -3.73 -4.64
C TRP A 83 -13.77 -5.08 -3.89
N PRO A 84 -14.88 -5.83 -3.96
CA PRO A 84 -15.04 -7.08 -3.20
C PRO A 84 -14.03 -8.17 -3.60
N GLN A 85 -13.54 -8.13 -4.84
CA GLN A 85 -12.47 -9.00 -5.35
C GLN A 85 -11.09 -8.66 -4.78
N ARG A 86 -10.95 -7.57 -4.02
CA ARG A 86 -9.71 -7.20 -3.31
C ARG A 86 -9.90 -7.39 -1.80
N PRO A 87 -9.93 -8.63 -1.28
CA PRO A 87 -10.13 -8.90 0.15
C PRO A 87 -9.07 -8.26 1.04
N GLN A 88 -7.90 -7.92 0.49
CA GLN A 88 -6.86 -7.17 1.20
C GLN A 88 -7.31 -5.75 1.62
N TYR A 89 -8.40 -5.22 1.05
CA TYR A 89 -9.02 -3.94 1.46
C TYR A 89 -9.97 -4.08 2.64
N ASN A 90 -10.25 -5.30 3.12
CA ASN A 90 -11.07 -5.47 4.31
C ASN A 90 -10.30 -5.08 5.58
N ILE A 91 -10.48 -3.82 5.99
CA ILE A 91 -9.81 -3.18 7.13
C ILE A 91 -10.07 -3.90 8.47
N GLN A 92 -11.16 -4.67 8.58
CA GLN A 92 -11.50 -5.39 9.82
C GLN A 92 -10.58 -6.59 10.08
N VAL A 93 -10.05 -7.21 9.03
CA VAL A 93 -9.23 -8.42 9.12
C VAL A 93 -7.77 -8.21 8.72
N ALA A 94 -7.48 -7.17 7.94
CA ALA A 94 -6.13 -6.89 7.47
C ALA A 94 -5.18 -6.53 8.62
N THR A 95 -3.97 -7.08 8.58
CA THR A 95 -2.86 -6.72 9.46
C THR A 95 -2.51 -5.24 9.26
N ARG A 96 -2.54 -4.47 10.35
CA ARG A 96 -2.42 -3.01 10.34
C ARG A 96 -1.44 -2.53 11.41
N LYS A 97 -0.92 -1.32 11.19
CA LYS A 97 -0.02 -0.63 12.10
C LYS A 97 -0.45 0.82 12.28
N THR A 98 -0.07 1.41 13.40
CA THR A 98 -0.19 2.86 13.61
C THR A 98 1.18 3.46 13.82
N LEU A 99 1.36 4.70 13.36
CA LEU A 99 2.51 5.55 13.63
C LEU A 99 2.04 6.83 14.29
N SER A 100 2.87 7.40 15.16
CA SER A 100 2.64 8.75 15.70
C SER A 100 3.57 9.71 14.97
N ILE A 101 3.00 10.66 14.23
CA ILE A 101 3.74 11.71 13.53
C ILE A 101 3.40 13.03 14.22
N ASN A 102 4.36 13.59 14.96
CA ASN A 102 4.19 14.83 15.72
C ASN A 102 2.92 14.80 16.60
N GLY A 103 2.68 13.68 17.29
CA GLY A 103 1.51 13.48 18.16
C GLY A 103 0.22 13.09 17.44
N ARG A 104 0.20 13.01 16.09
CA ARG A 104 -0.95 12.56 15.32
C ARG A 104 -0.85 11.07 14.99
N VAL A 105 -1.92 10.34 15.27
CA VAL A 105 -2.01 8.91 14.94
C VAL A 105 -2.34 8.73 13.47
N VAL A 106 -1.42 8.12 12.72
CA VAL A 106 -1.57 7.74 11.32
C VAL A 106 -1.74 6.23 11.23
N LYS A 107 -2.81 5.78 10.55
CA LYS A 107 -3.14 4.36 10.37
C LYS A 107 -2.60 3.86 9.04
N LEU A 108 -1.94 2.72 9.04
CA LEU A 108 -1.38 2.07 7.85
C LEU A 108 -1.74 0.60 7.83
N PHE A 109 -1.64 -0.01 6.64
CA PHE A 109 -1.47 -1.46 6.56
C PHE A 109 -0.07 -1.83 7.08
N GLY A 110 0.05 -3.03 7.67
CA GLY A 110 1.29 -3.50 8.27
C GLY A 110 2.36 -3.83 7.23
N PRO A 111 3.64 -3.96 7.64
CA PRO A 111 4.72 -4.37 6.75
C PRO A 111 4.43 -5.70 6.03
N GLU A 112 3.74 -6.63 6.68
CA GLU A 112 3.39 -7.94 6.12
C GLU A 112 2.39 -7.83 4.97
N TRP A 113 1.40 -6.97 5.13
CA TRP A 113 0.43 -6.64 4.08
C TRP A 113 1.13 -5.98 2.90
N ILE A 114 2.01 -5.00 3.15
CA ILE A 114 2.75 -4.31 2.09
C ILE A 114 3.70 -5.27 1.37
N LEU A 115 4.38 -6.14 2.11
CA LEU A 115 5.28 -7.15 1.55
C LEU A 115 4.54 -8.11 0.61
N ARG A 116 3.35 -8.60 1.01
CA ARG A 116 2.47 -9.41 0.14
C ARG A 116 2.19 -8.69 -1.18
N GLU A 117 1.68 -7.45 -1.11
CA GLU A 117 1.30 -6.71 -2.31
C GLU A 117 2.53 -6.40 -3.20
N LYS A 118 3.70 -6.15 -2.61
CA LYS A 118 4.92 -5.89 -3.37
C LYS A 118 5.52 -7.13 -4.03
N ILE A 119 5.44 -8.30 -3.38
CA ILE A 119 5.82 -9.58 -3.99
C ILE A 119 4.96 -9.84 -5.24
N LEU A 120 3.67 -9.54 -5.15
CA LEU A 120 2.78 -9.65 -6.31
C LEU A 120 3.09 -8.58 -7.38
N SER A 121 3.23 -7.32 -6.98
CA SER A 121 3.38 -6.21 -7.93
C SER A 121 4.70 -6.28 -8.71
N GLN A 122 5.80 -6.73 -8.10
CA GLN A 122 7.07 -6.90 -8.83
C GLN A 122 6.98 -7.95 -9.95
N TYR A 123 6.05 -8.91 -9.83
CA TYR A 123 5.82 -9.91 -10.87
C TYR A 123 4.95 -9.34 -11.97
N GLN A 124 3.82 -8.73 -11.60
CA GLN A 124 2.86 -8.13 -12.53
C GLN A 124 3.47 -6.97 -13.33
N ARG A 125 4.48 -6.28 -12.78
CA ARG A 125 5.17 -5.14 -13.41
C ARG A 125 6.56 -5.50 -13.95
N GLN A 126 6.86 -6.79 -14.07
CA GLN A 126 8.14 -7.25 -14.59
C GLN A 126 8.44 -6.64 -15.97
N GLY A 127 9.68 -6.21 -16.18
CA GLY A 127 10.13 -5.53 -17.40
C GLY A 127 9.78 -4.04 -17.45
N GLY A 128 9.04 -3.52 -16.46
CA GLY A 128 8.70 -2.11 -16.35
C GLY A 128 9.64 -1.32 -15.43
N THR A 129 9.63 0.00 -15.55
CA THR A 129 10.45 0.92 -14.74
C THR A 129 10.16 0.85 -13.24
N LYS A 130 8.99 0.35 -12.84
CA LYS A 130 8.58 0.22 -11.43
C LYS A 130 9.01 -1.12 -10.79
N GLU A 131 9.50 -2.10 -11.57
CA GLU A 131 9.92 -3.40 -11.04
C GLU A 131 11.03 -3.25 -9.99
N GLU A 132 12.11 -2.52 -10.31
CA GLU A 132 13.24 -2.33 -9.40
C GLU A 132 12.83 -1.61 -8.11
N THR A 133 11.91 -0.66 -8.22
CA THR A 133 11.35 0.02 -7.04
C THR A 133 10.55 -0.95 -6.18
N ASP A 134 9.75 -1.84 -6.77
CA ASP A 134 9.02 -2.85 -6.01
C ASP A 134 9.96 -3.86 -5.33
N ILE A 135 11.04 -4.29 -6.00
CA ILE A 135 12.07 -5.15 -5.40
C ILE A 135 12.80 -4.45 -4.24
N ARG A 136 13.17 -3.18 -4.40
CA ARG A 136 13.76 -2.40 -3.30
C ARG A 136 12.79 -2.24 -2.13
N ASP A 137 11.51 -1.98 -2.42
CA ASP A 137 10.47 -1.88 -1.39
C ASP A 137 10.32 -3.21 -0.64
N ILE A 138 10.39 -4.37 -1.31
CA ILE A 138 10.43 -5.69 -0.67
C ILE A 138 11.60 -5.80 0.31
N MET A 139 12.81 -5.44 -0.12
CA MET A 139 14.00 -5.50 0.73
C MET A 139 13.84 -4.66 2.00
N ASN A 140 13.19 -3.49 1.89
CA ASN A 140 12.92 -2.62 3.03
C ASN A 140 11.85 -3.16 3.96
N MET A 141 10.88 -3.94 3.46
CA MET A 141 9.77 -4.49 4.26
C MET A 141 10.13 -5.81 4.97
N ILE A 142 10.98 -6.65 4.38
CA ILE A 142 11.41 -7.93 4.99
C ILE A 142 11.86 -7.82 6.46
N PRO A 143 12.76 -6.88 6.85
CA PRO A 143 13.20 -6.79 8.24
C PRO A 143 12.10 -6.33 9.20
N LEU A 144 11.06 -5.65 8.68
CA LEU A 144 9.95 -5.12 9.47
C LEU A 144 8.81 -6.15 9.65
N ALA A 145 8.75 -7.17 8.79
CA ALA A 145 7.73 -8.20 8.81
C ALA A 145 7.95 -9.22 9.94
N VAL A 146 6.84 -9.68 10.53
CA VAL A 146 6.79 -10.74 11.53
C VAL A 146 6.15 -11.99 10.89
N PRO A 147 6.73 -13.20 11.08
CA PRO A 147 6.14 -14.43 10.54
C PRO A 147 4.77 -14.75 11.15
N GLY A 148 4.00 -15.60 10.45
CA GLY A 148 2.71 -16.11 10.92
C GLY A 148 1.51 -15.19 10.68
N ARG A 149 1.70 -14.05 9.99
CA ARG A 149 0.59 -13.19 9.56
C ARG A 149 -0.12 -13.80 8.34
N PRO A 150 -1.46 -13.70 8.27
CA PRO A 150 -2.25 -14.34 7.20
C PRO A 150 -1.88 -13.78 5.82
N GLU A 151 -1.47 -12.51 5.73
CA GLU A 151 -1.02 -11.94 4.46
C GLU A 151 0.21 -12.62 3.89
N LEU A 152 1.05 -13.26 4.73
CA LEU A 152 2.28 -13.96 4.35
C LEU A 152 2.13 -15.50 4.40
N ASP A 153 0.91 -16.04 4.51
CA ASP A 153 0.63 -17.44 4.19
C ASP A 153 0.16 -17.52 2.72
N PHE A 154 1.03 -18.03 1.86
CA PHE A 154 0.78 -18.10 0.42
C PHE A 154 0.22 -19.46 -0.02
N ASN A 155 0.03 -20.42 0.89
CA ASN A 155 -0.36 -21.80 0.52
C ASN A 155 -1.69 -21.88 -0.22
N GLN A 156 -2.59 -20.91 -0.01
CA GLN A 156 -3.90 -20.85 -0.65
C GLN A 156 -3.97 -19.87 -1.83
N SER A 157 -2.83 -19.31 -2.28
CA SER A 157 -2.81 -18.35 -3.39
C SER A 157 -1.80 -18.74 -4.45
N GLN A 158 -2.28 -19.35 -5.52
CA GLN A 158 -1.44 -19.73 -6.67
C GLN A 158 -0.73 -18.52 -7.29
N GLU A 159 -1.41 -17.37 -7.36
CA GLU A 159 -0.84 -16.13 -7.90
C GLU A 159 0.38 -15.66 -7.08
N LEU A 160 0.27 -15.66 -5.75
CA LEU A 160 1.38 -15.29 -4.86
C LEU A 160 2.51 -16.31 -4.86
N GLN A 161 2.19 -17.61 -5.00
CA GLN A 161 3.20 -18.65 -5.16
C GLN A 161 4.03 -18.42 -6.42
N THR A 162 3.38 -18.16 -7.56
CA THR A 162 4.05 -17.86 -8.82
C THR A 162 4.89 -16.59 -8.72
N ALA A 163 4.36 -15.52 -8.13
CA ALA A 163 5.08 -14.27 -7.95
C ALA A 163 6.29 -14.41 -7.02
N LEU A 164 6.16 -15.18 -5.93
CA LEU A 164 7.26 -15.50 -5.02
C LEU A 164 8.34 -16.34 -5.71
N ALA A 165 7.95 -17.37 -6.47
CA ALA A 165 8.88 -18.21 -7.24
C ALA A 165 9.74 -17.35 -8.20
N ASN A 166 9.07 -16.45 -8.93
CA ASN A 166 9.73 -15.52 -9.83
C ASN A 166 10.70 -14.58 -9.09
N LEU A 167 10.29 -14.03 -7.93
CA LEU A 167 11.14 -13.16 -7.13
C LEU A 167 12.40 -13.89 -6.64
N VAL A 168 12.27 -15.10 -6.09
CA VAL A 168 13.43 -15.85 -5.56
C VAL A 168 14.35 -16.34 -6.68
N GLN A 169 13.82 -16.60 -7.88
CA GLN A 169 14.63 -16.86 -9.07
C GLN A 169 15.43 -15.63 -9.49
N LYS A 170 14.81 -14.44 -9.52
CA LYS A 170 15.47 -13.18 -9.90
C LYS A 170 16.44 -12.66 -8.84
N ARG A 171 16.16 -12.93 -7.55
CA ARG A 171 16.96 -12.47 -6.40
C ARG A 171 17.18 -13.61 -5.39
N PRO A 172 18.02 -14.61 -5.73
CA PRO A 172 18.24 -15.77 -4.85
C PRO A 172 18.75 -15.40 -3.45
N ALA A 173 19.51 -14.30 -3.34
CA ALA A 173 20.01 -13.79 -2.06
C ALA A 173 18.90 -13.43 -1.05
N LEU A 174 17.67 -13.15 -1.52
CA LEU A 174 16.53 -12.84 -0.64
C LEU A 174 15.82 -14.09 -0.12
N ALA A 175 16.10 -15.27 -0.68
CA ALA A 175 15.31 -16.49 -0.42
C ALA A 175 15.26 -16.85 1.07
N GLN A 176 16.40 -16.84 1.77
CA GLN A 176 16.44 -17.21 3.18
C GLN A 176 15.70 -16.19 4.06
N ALA A 177 15.86 -14.90 3.76
CA ALA A 177 15.18 -13.84 4.51
C ALA A 177 13.66 -13.88 4.29
N LEU A 178 13.22 -14.16 3.06
CA LEU A 178 11.80 -14.35 2.74
C LEU A 178 11.24 -15.62 3.39
N LYS A 179 11.95 -16.74 3.34
CA LYS A 179 11.56 -18.02 3.97
C LYS A 179 11.33 -17.88 5.47
N ALA A 180 12.08 -17.00 6.14
CA ALA A 180 11.90 -16.72 7.56
C ALA A 180 10.60 -15.96 7.89
N LYS A 181 9.93 -15.36 6.90
CA LYS A 181 8.74 -14.51 7.07
C LYS A 181 7.49 -15.09 6.40
N VAL A 182 7.67 -15.71 5.24
CA VAL A 182 6.60 -16.20 4.36
C VAL A 182 6.46 -17.71 4.49
N LYS A 183 5.23 -18.17 4.74
CA LYS A 183 4.88 -19.57 4.72
C LYS A 183 4.38 -19.94 3.32
N CYS A 184 5.11 -20.81 2.65
CA CYS A 184 4.81 -21.22 1.28
C CYS A 184 5.46 -22.59 1.00
N SER A 185 4.72 -23.66 1.24
CA SER A 185 5.21 -25.03 1.12
C SER A 185 5.71 -25.34 -0.30
N THR A 186 5.04 -24.82 -1.33
CA THR A 186 5.41 -24.99 -2.74
C THR A 186 6.82 -24.47 -3.07
N ILE A 187 7.25 -23.36 -2.45
CA ILE A 187 8.51 -22.67 -2.82
C ILE A 187 9.61 -22.89 -1.78
N PHE A 188 9.24 -22.89 -0.50
CA PHE A 188 10.19 -22.95 0.60
C PHE A 188 10.15 -24.24 1.41
N GLN A 189 9.17 -25.12 1.16
CA GLN A 189 8.97 -26.36 1.91
C GLN A 189 8.87 -26.11 3.43
N ASN A 190 8.14 -25.05 3.82
CA ASN A 190 7.90 -24.63 5.20
C ASN A 190 6.41 -24.43 5.51
#